data_AF-A0A843HZR6-F1
#
_entry.id   AF-A0A843HZR6-F1
#
_cell.length_a   1.000
_cell.length_b   1.000
_cell.length_c   1.000
_cell.angle_alpha   90.00
_cell.angle_beta   90.00
_cell.angle_gamma   90.00
#
_symmetry.space_group_name_H-M   'P 1'
#
loop_
_entity.id
_entity.type
_entity.pdbx_description
1 polymer ?
#
loop_
_entity_poly.entity_id
_entity_poly.type
_entity_poly.pdbx_seq_one_letter_code
_entity_poly.pdbx_strand_id
1 'polypeptide(L)' 'MPTVAFRFRAYADDSVLRALKAQLKLACEIYNTLRWASIYFYERDGKGLSRYELKNLALDLRKQDEEYQQLHSQVVQAIA' A
#
# COMPACT_ATOMS: atom_id res chain seq x y z
N MET A 1 27.68 2.82 3.91
CA MET A 1 26.57 1.85 3.94
C MET A 1 26.56 1.12 2.60
N PRO A 2 26.49 -0.22 2.53
CA PRO A 2 26.43 -0.88 1.24
C PRO A 2 25.04 -0.64 0.66
N THR A 3 24.99 0.04 -0.48
CA THR A 3 23.82 0.15 -1.33
C THR A 3 23.41 -1.26 -1.71
N VAL A 4 22.30 -1.75 -1.15
CA VAL A 4 21.68 -3.00 -1.57
C VAL A 4 21.18 -2.78 -2.98
N ALA A 5 22.03 -3.09 -3.96
CA ALA A 5 21.68 -3.06 -5.36
C ALA A 5 20.64 -4.17 -5.57
N PHE A 6 19.37 -3.79 -5.66
CA PHE A 6 18.32 -4.68 -6.11
C PHE A 6 18.70 -5.18 -7.51
N ARG A 7 19.16 -6.43 -7.62
CA ARG A 7 19.39 -7.10 -8.90
C ARG A 7 18.04 -7.44 -9.49
N PHE A 8 17.42 -6.47 -10.16
CA PHE A 8 16.37 -6.78 -11.12
C PHE A 8 17.00 -7.64 -12.21
N ARG A 9 16.56 -8.89 -12.36
CA ARG A 9 16.94 -9.69 -13.54
C ARG A 9 16.46 -8.89 -14.76
N ALA A 10 17.37 -8.63 -15.70
CA ALA A 10 17.13 -7.79 -16.88
C ALA A 10 15.92 -8.22 -17.74
N TYR A 11 15.42 -9.44 -17.52
CA TYR A 11 14.18 -9.95 -18.09
C TYR A 11 13.35 -10.54 -16.94
N ALA A 12 12.37 -9.77 -16.46
CA ALA A 12 11.32 -10.34 -15.62
C ALA A 12 10.44 -11.21 -16.54
N ASP A 13 10.18 -12.44 -16.13
CA ASP A 13 9.21 -13.31 -16.82
C ASP A 13 7.84 -12.61 -16.89
N ASP A 14 7.06 -12.87 -17.94
CA ASP A 14 5.75 -12.24 -18.15
C ASP A 14 4.82 -12.48 -16.95
N SER A 15 4.96 -13.62 -16.28
CA SER A 15 4.27 -13.95 -15.04
C SER A 15 4.61 -12.98 -13.90
N VAL A 16 5.91 -12.66 -13.73
CA VAL A 16 6.41 -11.73 -12.72
C VAL A 16 5.96 -10.30 -13.02
N LEU A 17 5.95 -9.89 -14.29
CA LEU A 17 5.45 -8.58 -14.69
C LEU A 17 3.95 -8.42 -14.39
N ARG A 18 3.15 -9.46 -14.65
CA ARG A 18 1.71 -9.45 -14.32
C ARG A 18 1.49 -9.37 -12.81
N ALA A 19 2.24 -10.15 -12.03
CA ALA A 19 2.16 -10.10 -10.56
C ALA A 19 2.53 -8.71 -10.01
N LEU A 20 3.60 -8.08 -10.52
CA LEU A 20 3.99 -6.73 -10.13
C LEU A 20 2.93 -5.68 -10.50
N LYS A 21 2.31 -5.78 -11.68
CA LYS A 21 1.21 -4.89 -12.08
C LYS A 21 -0.01 -5.06 -11.17
N ALA A 22 -0.36 -6.29 -10.80
CA ALA A 22 -1.45 -6.57 -9.87
C ALA A 22 -1.14 -5.98 -8.48
N GLN A 23 0.06 -6.19 -7.95
CA GLN A 23 0.49 -5.61 -6.67
C GLN A 23 0.49 -4.08 -6.71
N LEU A 24 0.92 -3.47 -7.82
CA LEU A 24 0.87 -2.01 -7.99
C LEU A 24 -0.57 -1.50 -7.98
N LYS A 25 -1.49 -2.19 -8.66
CA LYS A 25 -2.91 -1.84 -8.66
C LYS A 25 -3.48 -1.84 -7.24
N LEU A 26 -3.26 -2.92 -6.49
CA LEU A 26 -3.69 -3.04 -5.09
C LEU A 26 -3.09 -1.95 -4.20
N ALA A 27 -1.81 -1.62 -4.39
CA ALA A 27 -1.15 -0.54 -3.65
C ALA A 27 -1.80 0.83 -3.94
N CYS A 28 -2.16 1.10 -5.21
CA CYS A 28 -2.88 2.32 -5.58
C CYS A 28 -4.28 2.39 -4.96
N GLU A 29 -5.01 1.27 -4.91
CA GLU A 29 -6.33 1.20 -4.27
C GLU A 29 -6.25 1.49 -2.77
N ILE A 30 -5.27 0.90 -2.06
CA ILE A 30 -5.01 1.22 -0.66
C ILE A 30 -4.69 2.71 -0.50
N TYR A 31 -3.76 3.25 -1.29
CA TYR A 31 -3.41 4.68 -1.23
C TYR A 31 -4.63 5.58 -1.40
N ASN A 32 -5.44 5.33 -2.43
CA ASN A 32 -6.61 6.14 -2.73
C ASN A 32 -7.65 6.05 -1.61
N THR A 33 -7.82 4.88 -1.01
CA THR A 33 -8.74 4.66 0.12
C THR A 33 -8.27 5.43 1.35
N LEU A 34 -6.98 5.34 1.70
CA LEU A 34 -6.39 6.10 2.80
C LEU A 34 -6.48 7.61 2.57
N ARG A 35 -6.24 8.06 1.34
CA ARG A 35 -6.35 9.47 0.96
C ARG A 35 -7.78 9.98 1.09
N TRP A 36 -8.76 9.20 0.64
CA TRP A 36 -10.17 9.52 0.80
C TRP A 36 -10.55 9.61 2.28
N ALA A 37 -10.14 8.63 3.10
CA ALA A 37 -10.41 8.65 4.54
C ALA A 37 -9.81 9.90 5.21
N SER A 38 -8.56 10.25 4.89
CA SER A 38 -7.91 11.45 5.44
C SER A 38 -8.67 12.73 5.10
N ILE A 39 -9.14 12.88 3.85
CA ILE A 39 -9.96 14.03 3.42
C ILE A 39 -11.31 14.03 4.16
N TYR A 40 -11.99 12.88 4.21
CA TYR A 40 -13.29 12.74 4.86
C TYR A 40 -13.25 13.16 6.35
N PHE A 41 -12.26 12.67 7.11
CA PHE A 41 -12.12 13.05 8.52
C PHE A 41 -11.73 14.52 8.69
N TYR A 42 -10.89 15.05 7.79
CA TYR A 42 -10.54 16.47 7.82
C TYR A 42 -11.76 17.36 7.57
N GLU A 43 -12.61 17.03 6.58
CA GLU A 43 -13.83 17.78 6.29
C GLU A 43 -14.86 17.69 7.42
N ARG A 44 -14.95 16.53 8.08
CA ARG A 44 -15.93 16.28 9.14
C ARG A 44 -15.57 16.92 10.48
N ASP A 45 -14.33 16.73 10.92
CA ASP A 45 -13.90 17.06 12.29
C ASP A 45 -12.80 18.15 12.32
N GLY A 46 -12.42 18.69 11.16
CA GLY A 46 -11.31 19.65 11.02
C GLY A 46 -9.93 19.05 11.29
N LYS A 47 -9.87 17.73 11.51
CA LYS A 47 -8.66 16.99 11.88
C LYS A 47 -8.49 15.80 10.94
N GLY A 48 -7.37 15.76 10.24
CA GLY A 48 -6.99 14.60 9.44
C GLY A 48 -6.52 13.44 10.32
N LEU A 49 -6.41 12.25 9.72
CA LEU A 49 -5.83 11.09 10.38
C LEU A 49 -4.32 11.28 10.60
N SER A 50 -3.83 10.89 11.77
CA SER A 50 -2.40 10.81 12.05
C SER A 50 -1.75 9.68 11.23
N ARG A 51 -0.42 9.75 11.09
CA ARG A 51 0.34 8.69 10.41
C ARG A 51 0.18 7.32 11.08
N TYR A 52 -0.02 7.29 12.40
CA TYR A 52 -0.27 6.05 13.13
C TYR A 52 -1.64 5.45 12.76
N GLU A 53 -2.69 6.28 12.73
CA GLU A 53 -4.04 5.87 12.34
C GLU A 53 -4.10 5.41 10.89
N LEU A 54 -3.44 6.10 9.96
CA LEU A 54 -3.36 5.70 8.55
C LEU A 54 -2.68 4.34 8.38
N LYS A 55 -1.59 4.09 9.12
CA LYS A 55 -0.90 2.78 9.08
C LYS A 55 -1.76 1.65 9.61
N ASN A 56 -2.50 1.88 10.69
CA ASN A 56 -3.40 0.88 11.23
C ASN A 56 -4.59 0.63 10.28
N LEU A 57 -5.17 1.69 9.72
CA LEU A 57 -6.24 1.58 8.73
C LEU A 57 -5.76 0.78 7.51
N ALA A 58 -4.54 1.02 7.02
CA ALA A 58 -3.95 0.26 5.92
C ALA A 58 -3.81 -1.24 6.27
N LEU A 59 -3.34 -1.56 7.47
CA LEU A 59 -3.26 -2.94 7.96
C LEU A 59 -4.63 -3.59 8.10
N ASP A 60 -5.64 -2.84 8.51
CA ASP A 60 -7.00 -3.35 8.68
C ASP A 60 -7.66 -3.61 7.32
N LEU A 61 -7.47 -2.73 6.32
CA LEU A 61 -7.85 -3.00 4.93
C LEU A 61 -7.22 -4.30 4.43
N ARG A 62 -5.91 -4.49 4.68
CA ARG A 62 -5.21 -5.72 4.32
C ARG A 62 -5.78 -6.97 4.99
N LYS A 63 -6.27 -6.89 6.23
CA LYS A 63 -6.86 -8.04 6.93
C LYS A 63 -8.26 -8.37 6.40
N GLN A 64 -9.00 -7.37 5.94
CA GLN A 64 -10.39 -7.52 5.50
C GLN A 64 -10.53 -8.17 4.14
N ASP A 65 -9.52 -8.05 3.26
CA ASP A 65 -9.58 -8.53 1.89
C ASP A 65 -8.41 -9.46 1.56
N GLU A 66 -8.72 -10.65 1.04
CA GLU A 66 -7.74 -11.64 0.60
C GLU A 66 -6.86 -11.13 -0.56
N GLU A 67 -7.38 -10.24 -1.42
CA GLU A 67 -6.58 -9.64 -2.49
C GLU A 67 -5.46 -8.77 -1.91
N TYR A 68 -5.76 -7.97 -0.89
CA TYR A 68 -4.75 -7.13 -0.23
C TYR A 68 -3.74 -7.94 0.60
N GLN A 69 -4.09 -9.17 1.03
CA GLN A 69 -3.14 -10.05 1.73
C GLN A 69 -1.92 -10.44 0.88
N GLN A 70 -2.04 -10.35 -0.45
CA GLN A 70 -0.94 -10.56 -1.39
C GLN A 70 0.18 -9.52 -1.22
N LEU A 71 -0.12 -8.36 -0.64
CA LEU A 71 0.88 -7.36 -0.27
C LEU A 71 1.49 -7.69 1.09
N HIS A 72 2.81 -7.56 1.22
CA HIS A 72 3.47 -7.69 2.52
C HIS A 72 3.03 -6.56 3.46
N SER A 73 2.93 -6.85 4.76
CA SER A 73 2.55 -5.87 5.78
C SER A 73 3.44 -4.62 5.78
N GLN A 74 4.74 -4.79 5.53
CA GLN A 74 5.71 -3.69 5.41
C GLN A 74 5.39 -2.78 4.22
N VAL A 75 4.94 -3.33 3.09
CA VAL A 75 4.55 -2.56 1.91
C VAL A 75 3.30 -1.74 2.22
N VAL A 76 2.29 -2.37 2.80
CA VAL A 76 1.02 -1.71 3.15
C VAL A 76 1.23 -0.57 4.15
N GLN A 77 2.10 -0.75 5.15
CA GLN A 77 2.44 0.30 6.11
C GLN A 77 3.30 1.44 5.51
N ALA A 78 4.03 1.18 4.43
CA ALA A 78 4.84 2.19 3.74
C ALA A 78 4.02 3.07 2.79
N ILE A 79 2.84 2.60 2.37
CA ILE A 79 1.87 3.39 1.59
C ILE A 79 1.25 4.51 2.44
N ALA A 80 1.20 4.33 3.77
CA ALA A 80 0.59 5.23 4.74
C ALA A 80 1.53 6.31 5.33
#